data_AF-A0AAI9W609-F1
#
_entry.id   AF-A0AAI9W609-F1
#
_cell.length_a   1.000
_cell.length_b   1.000
_cell.length_c   1.000
_cell.angle_alpha   90.00
_cell.angle_beta   90.00
_cell.angle_gamma   90.00
#
_symmetry.space_group_name_H-M   'P 1'
#
loop_
_entity.id
_entity.type
_entity.pdbx_description
1 polymer ?
#
loop_
_entity_poly.entity_id
_entity_poly.type
_entity_poly.pdbx_seq_one_letter_code
_entity_poly.pdbx_strand_id
1 'polypeptide(L)'
;MDRKSIIQEKKDRLKWQMNKRKRTGRLAMFVAFVCIVVIPVALYMFPENIFPYGSRSFIPLYSFISVIYGMVFLAFPILRPSTDYMTELLELENELDLLAISDSSLEERSEKLFKHHHLELKRYYDENLKQSSWIFLVGIACIVIGFAIIGITLYFLIANLSNELENKIIVASVGAVGAILSNFIAVIYLKMHSEAVKALTEFHNRFVNTHHFYFSNFLLSKIQNEDKREDALVDLALKINGISPKAPAQGEENK
;
A
#
# COMPACT_ATOMS: atom_id res chain seq x y z
N MET A 1 -38.15 8.33 2.53
CA MET A 1 -37.01 8.33 1.59
C MET A 1 -36.55 6.90 1.43
N ASP A 2 -36.44 6.43 0.19
CA ASP A 2 -36.03 5.06 -0.11
C ASP A 2 -34.54 4.88 0.23
N ARG A 3 -34.16 3.76 0.86
CA ARG A 3 -32.76 3.49 1.28
C ARG A 3 -31.80 3.58 0.09
N LYS A 4 -32.27 3.22 -1.11
CA LYS A 4 -31.52 3.35 -2.37
C LYS A 4 -31.18 4.81 -2.73
N SER A 5 -32.09 5.77 -2.48
CA SER A 5 -31.84 7.17 -2.84
C SER A 5 -30.78 7.81 -1.94
N ILE A 6 -30.72 7.42 -0.66
CA ILE A 6 -29.70 7.90 0.29
C ILE A 6 -28.31 7.41 -0.11
N ILE A 7 -28.22 6.14 -0.54
CA ILE A 7 -26.98 5.55 -0.99
C ILE A 7 -26.48 6.22 -2.29
N GLN A 8 -27.38 6.51 -3.23
CA GLN A 8 -27.01 7.18 -4.48
C GLN A 8 -26.47 8.61 -4.25
N GLU A 9 -27.09 9.37 -3.34
CA GLU A 9 -26.60 10.72 -3.00
C GLU A 9 -25.20 10.69 -2.38
N LYS A 10 -24.93 9.69 -1.52
CA LYS A 10 -23.61 9.50 -0.91
C LYS A 10 -22.56 9.11 -1.98
N LYS A 11 -22.92 8.30 -2.97
CA LYS A 11 -22.05 7.95 -4.13
C LYS A 11 -21.61 9.18 -4.91
N ASP A 12 -22.54 10.07 -5.24
CA ASP A 12 -22.23 11.28 -6.01
C ASP A 12 -21.38 12.28 -5.22
N ARG A 13 -21.64 12.40 -3.91
CA ARG A 13 -20.82 13.20 -3.00
C ARG A 13 -19.38 12.70 -2.95
N LEU A 14 -19.18 11.39 -2.87
CA LEU A 14 -17.85 10.75 -2.85
C LEU A 14 -17.10 10.97 -4.18
N LYS A 15 -17.76 10.82 -5.33
CA LYS A 15 -17.17 11.12 -6.65
C LYS A 15 -16.69 12.57 -6.75
N TRP A 16 -17.50 13.51 -6.26
CA TRP A 16 -17.14 14.92 -6.25
C TRP A 16 -15.89 15.19 -5.38
N GLN A 17 -15.84 14.63 -4.18
CA GLN A 17 -14.68 14.76 -3.28
C GLN A 17 -13.41 14.15 -3.89
N MET A 18 -13.51 12.99 -4.54
CA MET A 18 -12.40 12.34 -5.22
C MET A 18 -11.84 13.22 -6.35
N ASN A 19 -12.70 13.78 -7.20
CA ASN A 19 -12.26 14.61 -8.32
C ASN A 19 -11.64 15.94 -7.86
N LYS A 20 -12.19 16.55 -6.80
CA LYS A 20 -11.62 17.74 -6.15
C LYS A 20 -10.21 17.46 -5.64
N ARG A 21 -10.00 16.34 -4.95
CA ARG A 21 -8.65 15.94 -4.48
C ARG A 21 -7.67 15.65 -5.61
N LYS A 22 -8.09 14.97 -6.67
CA LYS A 22 -7.24 14.71 -7.85
C LYS A 22 -6.76 16.01 -8.51
N ARG A 23 -7.57 17.07 -8.45
CA ARG A 23 -7.19 18.41 -8.90
C ARG A 23 -6.18 19.06 -7.94
N THR A 24 -6.42 19.00 -6.62
CA THR A 24 -5.48 19.52 -5.61
C THR A 24 -4.13 18.80 -5.64
N GLY A 25 -4.10 17.49 -5.83
CA GLY A 25 -2.86 16.71 -5.94
C GLY A 25 -2.05 17.07 -7.18
N ARG A 26 -2.70 17.31 -8.33
CA ARG A 26 -2.02 17.82 -9.54
C ARG A 26 -1.44 19.22 -9.33
N LEU A 27 -2.15 20.10 -8.62
CA LEU A 27 -1.63 21.41 -8.23
C LEU A 27 -0.42 21.28 -7.29
N ALA A 28 -0.47 20.39 -6.30
CA ALA A 28 0.66 20.15 -5.41
C ALA A 28 1.91 19.63 -6.15
N MET A 29 1.74 18.71 -7.11
CA MET A 29 2.84 18.25 -7.97
C MET A 29 3.44 19.38 -8.82
N PHE A 30 2.60 20.29 -9.33
CA PHE A 30 3.07 21.46 -10.06
C PHE A 30 3.88 22.40 -9.17
N VAL A 31 3.41 22.68 -7.94
CA VAL A 31 4.15 23.49 -6.96
C VAL A 31 5.48 22.82 -6.57
N ALA A 32 5.49 21.50 -6.37
CA ALA A 32 6.71 20.75 -6.08
C ALA A 32 7.74 20.88 -7.22
N PHE A 33 7.32 20.77 -8.47
CA PHE A 33 8.18 20.97 -9.64
C PHE A 33 8.77 22.39 -9.68
N VAL A 34 7.97 23.42 -9.39
CA VAL A 34 8.44 24.80 -9.32
C VAL A 34 9.51 24.96 -8.22
N CYS A 35 9.29 24.39 -7.04
CA CYS A 35 10.24 24.49 -5.92
C CYS A 35 11.54 23.71 -6.14
N ILE A 36 11.50 22.55 -6.81
CA ILE A 36 12.68 21.70 -7.02
C ILE A 36 13.50 22.15 -8.22
N VAL A 37 12.85 22.63 -9.29
CA VAL A 37 13.52 22.90 -10.57
C VAL A 37 13.56 24.39 -10.87
N VAL A 38 12.41 25.05 -10.88
CA VAL A 38 12.29 26.43 -11.39
C VAL A 38 12.98 27.42 -10.47
N ILE A 39 12.77 27.33 -9.15
CA ILE A 39 13.36 28.26 -8.18
C ILE A 39 14.90 28.14 -8.13
N PRO A 40 15.50 26.94 -8.02
CA PRO A 40 16.95 26.80 -8.06
C PRO A 40 17.55 27.33 -9.37
N VAL A 41 17.00 26.94 -10.52
CA VAL A 41 17.51 27.39 -11.82
C VAL A 41 17.40 28.91 -11.96
N ALA A 42 16.28 29.51 -11.54
CA ALA A 42 16.11 30.96 -11.57
C ALA A 42 17.16 31.67 -10.69
N LEU A 43 17.40 31.19 -9.47
CA LEU A 43 18.41 31.76 -8.57
C LEU A 43 19.83 31.71 -9.14
N TYR A 44 20.17 30.69 -9.95
CA TYR A 44 21.46 30.60 -10.64
C TYR A 44 21.53 31.41 -11.93
N MET A 45 20.40 31.71 -12.59
CA MET A 45 20.36 32.44 -13.86
C MET A 45 20.26 33.97 -13.70
N PHE A 46 19.87 34.48 -12.52
CA PHE A 46 19.73 35.91 -12.29
C PHE A 46 21.11 36.63 -12.27
N PRO A 47 21.24 37.77 -12.98
CA PRO A 47 22.49 38.54 -13.04
C PRO A 47 22.84 39.16 -11.68
N GLU A 48 24.15 39.36 -11.47
CA GLU A 48 24.78 39.77 -10.20
C GLU A 48 24.28 41.11 -9.62
N ASN A 49 23.52 41.87 -10.40
CA ASN A 49 23.09 43.23 -10.08
C ASN A 49 21.86 43.29 -9.17
N ILE A 50 21.17 42.16 -8.96
CA ILE A 50 19.90 42.10 -8.19
C ILE A 50 20.16 41.70 -6.73
N PHE A 51 21.23 40.97 -6.46
CA PHE A 51 21.57 40.46 -5.14
C PHE A 51 22.75 41.23 -4.56
N PRO A 52 22.60 41.99 -3.45
CA PRO A 52 23.68 42.80 -2.89
C PRO A 52 24.92 41.96 -2.57
N TYR A 53 26.09 42.48 -2.94
CA TYR A 53 27.42 41.88 -2.74
C TYR A 53 27.56 41.35 -1.30
N GLY A 54 27.54 40.02 -1.17
CA GLY A 54 27.55 39.29 0.13
C GLY A 54 26.46 38.23 0.24
N SER A 55 25.34 38.38 -0.48
CA SER A 55 24.22 37.41 -0.47
C SER A 55 24.46 36.18 -1.37
N ARG A 56 25.43 36.23 -2.29
CA ARG A 56 25.69 35.15 -3.26
C ARG A 56 26.15 33.84 -2.62
N SER A 57 26.89 33.90 -1.52
CA SER A 57 27.29 32.72 -0.75
C SER A 57 26.11 31.96 -0.15
N PHE A 58 24.95 32.61 -0.01
CA PHE A 58 23.73 32.00 0.51
C PHE A 58 22.81 31.40 -0.57
N ILE A 59 23.08 31.61 -1.87
CA ILE A 59 22.34 30.97 -2.98
C ILE A 59 22.27 29.44 -2.85
N PRO A 60 23.35 28.70 -2.57
CA PRO A 60 23.26 27.25 -2.37
C PRO A 60 22.38 26.87 -1.17
N LEU A 61 22.37 27.69 -0.10
CA LEU A 61 21.53 27.49 1.08
C LEU A 61 20.04 27.69 0.74
N TYR A 62 19.68 28.75 0.03
CA TYR A 62 18.31 29.00 -0.41
C TYR A 62 17.80 27.96 -1.41
N SER A 63 18.67 27.51 -2.33
CA SER A 63 18.38 26.40 -3.25
C SER A 63 18.10 25.11 -2.49
N PHE A 64 18.92 24.77 -1.49
CA PHE A 64 18.72 23.58 -0.65
C PHE A 64 17.41 23.64 0.14
N ILE A 65 17.07 24.78 0.74
CA ILE A 65 15.79 24.98 1.46
C ILE A 65 14.59 24.85 0.51
N SER A 66 14.69 25.39 -0.72
CA SER A 66 13.63 25.28 -1.74
C SER A 66 13.38 23.83 -2.13
N VAL A 67 14.45 23.03 -2.30
CA VAL A 67 14.36 21.61 -2.62
C VAL A 67 13.72 20.82 -1.47
N ILE A 68 14.06 21.13 -0.21
CA ILE A 68 13.41 20.52 0.97
C ILE A 68 11.91 20.83 0.98
N TYR A 69 11.52 22.08 0.76
CA TYR A 69 10.11 22.47 0.67
C TYR A 69 9.40 21.76 -0.49
N GLY A 70 10.06 21.65 -1.64
CA GLY A 70 9.56 20.91 -2.79
C GLY A 70 9.32 19.42 -2.48
N MET A 71 10.21 18.77 -1.73
CA MET A 71 10.06 17.39 -1.28
C MET A 71 8.82 17.22 -0.37
N VAL A 72 8.53 18.17 0.51
CA VAL A 72 7.32 18.15 1.37
C VAL A 72 6.05 18.22 0.52
N PHE A 73 6.02 19.10 -0.50
CA PHE A 73 4.87 19.21 -1.41
C PHE A 73 4.71 17.98 -2.32
N LEU A 74 5.80 17.29 -2.67
CA LEU A 74 5.78 16.06 -3.45
C LEU A 74 5.29 14.87 -2.60
N ALA A 75 5.63 14.86 -1.31
CA ALA A 75 5.17 13.86 -0.36
C ALA A 75 3.66 13.98 -0.07
N PHE A 76 3.10 15.19 -0.01
CA PHE A 76 1.69 15.44 0.30
C PHE A 76 0.66 14.61 -0.50
N PRO A 77 0.72 14.52 -1.85
CA PRO A 77 -0.20 13.68 -2.63
C PRO A 77 0.05 12.17 -2.45
N ILE A 78 1.27 11.78 -2.06
CA ILE A 78 1.66 10.37 -1.85
C ILE A 78 1.15 9.87 -0.50
N LEU A 79 1.22 10.69 0.56
CA LEU A 79 0.77 10.34 1.90
C LEU A 79 -0.76 10.19 2.04
N ARG A 80 -1.54 10.77 1.13
CA ARG A 80 -3.00 10.70 1.15
C ARG A 80 -3.55 10.27 -0.22
N PRO A 81 -3.38 8.98 -0.58
CA PRO A 81 -3.86 8.47 -1.86
C PRO A 81 -5.39 8.57 -1.93
N SER A 82 -5.93 8.87 -3.11
CA SER A 82 -7.37 9.00 -3.34
C SER A 82 -8.14 7.66 -3.29
N THR A 83 -7.43 6.57 -3.03
CA THR A 83 -7.96 5.21 -2.94
C THR A 83 -9.03 5.09 -1.86
N ASP A 84 -8.93 5.84 -0.76
CA ASP A 84 -9.92 5.78 0.34
C ASP A 84 -11.35 6.09 -0.15
N TYR A 85 -11.50 7.07 -1.06
CA TYR A 85 -12.81 7.38 -1.65
C TYR A 85 -13.28 6.33 -2.65
N MET A 86 -12.36 5.69 -3.36
CA MET A 86 -12.69 4.63 -4.30
C MET A 86 -13.18 3.39 -3.55
N THR A 87 -12.55 3.06 -2.42
CA THR A 87 -12.94 1.97 -1.53
C THR A 87 -14.32 2.22 -0.93
N GLU A 88 -14.59 3.42 -0.41
CA GLU A 88 -15.90 3.75 0.17
C GLU A 88 -17.02 3.72 -0.88
N LEU A 89 -16.72 4.13 -2.10
CA LEU A 89 -17.66 4.10 -3.23
C LEU A 89 -17.95 2.65 -3.66
N LEU A 90 -16.92 1.80 -3.64
CA LEU A 90 -17.03 0.37 -3.90
C LEU A 90 -17.83 -0.36 -2.81
N GLU A 91 -17.65 -0.03 -1.54
CA GLU A 91 -18.46 -0.56 -0.43
C GLU A 91 -19.94 -0.21 -0.59
N LEU A 92 -20.22 1.02 -1.02
CA LEU A 92 -21.57 1.48 -1.29
C LEU A 92 -22.23 0.73 -2.44
N GLU A 93 -21.48 0.49 -3.52
CA GLU A 93 -21.90 -0.32 -4.66
C GLU A 93 -22.18 -1.77 -4.22
N ASN A 94 -21.32 -2.31 -3.36
CA ASN A 94 -21.43 -3.66 -2.82
C ASN A 94 -22.63 -3.82 -1.87
N GLU A 95 -22.93 -2.82 -1.03
CA GLU A 95 -24.13 -2.81 -0.18
C GLU A 95 -25.41 -2.79 -1.03
N LEU A 96 -25.42 -2.04 -2.14
CA LEU A 96 -26.54 -2.05 -3.09
C LEU A 96 -26.69 -3.40 -3.78
N ASP A 97 -25.58 -4.02 -4.19
CA ASP A 97 -25.60 -5.33 -4.81
C ASP A 97 -26.09 -6.41 -3.84
N LEU A 98 -25.63 -6.40 -2.58
CA LEU A 98 -26.10 -7.32 -1.53
C LEU A 98 -27.60 -7.18 -1.27
N LEU A 99 -28.12 -5.95 -1.23
CA LEU A 99 -29.56 -5.68 -1.08
C LEU A 99 -30.38 -6.15 -2.28
N ALA A 100 -29.76 -6.29 -3.46
CA ALA A 100 -30.40 -6.79 -4.67
C ALA A 100 -30.29 -8.32 -4.85
N ILE A 101 -29.63 -9.05 -3.93
CA ILE A 101 -29.44 -10.50 -4.04
C ILE A 101 -30.76 -11.28 -3.88
N SER A 102 -31.68 -10.83 -3.02
CA SER A 102 -32.94 -11.56 -2.74
C SER A 102 -33.83 -11.75 -3.96
N ASP A 103 -33.70 -10.86 -4.94
CA ASP A 103 -34.59 -10.79 -6.11
C ASP A 103 -33.91 -11.31 -7.39
N SER A 104 -32.67 -11.82 -7.30
CA SER A 104 -31.82 -12.16 -8.44
C SER A 104 -31.75 -13.66 -8.73
N SER A 105 -31.40 -14.01 -9.97
CA SER A 105 -31.22 -15.42 -10.38
C SER A 105 -30.04 -16.07 -9.64
N LEU A 106 -30.03 -17.41 -9.54
CA LEU A 106 -28.96 -18.16 -8.85
C LEU A 106 -27.57 -17.84 -9.44
N GLU A 107 -27.49 -17.68 -10.76
CA GLU A 107 -26.29 -17.26 -11.49
C GLU A 107 -25.85 -15.84 -11.12
N GLU A 108 -26.77 -14.89 -11.08
CA GLU A 108 -26.45 -13.50 -10.74
C GLU A 108 -26.02 -13.37 -9.27
N ARG A 109 -26.63 -14.16 -8.38
CA ARG A 109 -26.24 -14.24 -6.97
C ARG A 109 -24.83 -14.80 -6.78
N SER A 110 -24.47 -15.89 -7.47
CA SER A 110 -23.14 -16.49 -7.36
C SER A 110 -22.07 -15.57 -7.96
N GLU A 111 -22.38 -14.85 -9.04
CA GLU A 111 -21.51 -13.84 -9.64
C GLU A 111 -21.24 -12.67 -8.70
N LYS A 112 -22.31 -12.12 -8.09
CA LYS A 112 -22.20 -11.04 -7.09
C LYS A 112 -21.32 -11.46 -5.91
N LEU A 113 -21.53 -12.67 -5.40
CA LEU A 113 -20.75 -13.22 -4.29
C LEU A 113 -19.26 -13.41 -4.64
N PHE A 114 -18.97 -13.87 -5.86
CA PHE A 114 -17.60 -14.00 -6.36
C PHE A 114 -16.91 -12.64 -6.50
N LYS A 115 -17.59 -11.64 -7.10
CA LYS A 115 -17.07 -10.27 -7.24
C LYS A 115 -16.83 -9.64 -5.86
N HIS A 116 -17.76 -9.80 -4.93
CA HIS A 116 -17.64 -9.32 -3.55
C HIS A 116 -16.36 -9.83 -2.89
N HIS A 117 -16.16 -11.16 -2.89
CA HIS A 117 -14.98 -11.76 -2.28
C HIS A 117 -13.67 -11.30 -2.96
N HIS A 118 -13.65 -11.18 -4.28
CA HIS A 118 -12.49 -10.64 -5.01
C HIS A 118 -12.16 -9.20 -4.62
N LEU A 119 -13.18 -8.36 -4.43
CA LEU A 119 -13.04 -6.96 -4.05
C LEU A 119 -12.55 -6.77 -2.61
N GLU A 120 -13.14 -7.50 -1.64
CA GLU A 120 -12.67 -7.47 -0.25
C GLU A 120 -11.21 -7.85 -0.15
N LEU A 121 -10.81 -8.88 -0.90
CA LEU A 121 -9.43 -9.31 -0.90
C LEU A 121 -8.51 -8.24 -1.48
N LYS A 122 -8.85 -7.69 -2.65
CA LYS A 122 -8.05 -6.62 -3.26
C LYS A 122 -7.84 -5.47 -2.26
N ARG A 123 -8.88 -5.10 -1.51
CA ARG A 123 -8.78 -4.10 -0.44
C ARG A 123 -7.77 -4.51 0.63
N TYR A 124 -7.83 -5.73 1.14
CA TYR A 124 -6.85 -6.23 2.13
C TYR A 124 -5.41 -6.17 1.60
N TYR A 125 -5.17 -6.53 0.34
CA TYR A 125 -3.84 -6.39 -0.27
C TYR A 125 -3.43 -4.93 -0.39
N ASP A 126 -4.33 -4.07 -0.87
CA ASP A 126 -4.08 -2.64 -1.03
C ASP A 126 -3.80 -1.95 0.33
N GLU A 127 -4.48 -2.35 1.40
CA GLU A 127 -4.23 -1.87 2.77
C GLU A 127 -2.87 -2.32 3.29
N ASN A 128 -2.53 -3.60 3.13
CA ASN A 128 -1.21 -4.12 3.50
C ASN A 128 -0.08 -3.43 2.70
N LEU A 129 -0.30 -3.19 1.41
CA LEU A 129 0.63 -2.45 0.54
C LEU A 129 0.76 -0.99 0.99
N LYS A 130 -0.33 -0.33 1.38
CA LYS A 130 -0.33 1.06 1.90
C LYS A 130 0.45 1.15 3.21
N GLN A 131 0.23 0.20 4.13
CA GLN A 131 0.98 0.12 5.39
C GLN A 131 2.48 -0.13 5.14
N SER A 132 2.82 -1.02 4.20
CA SER A 132 4.20 -1.31 3.80
C SER A 132 4.87 -0.09 3.14
N SER A 133 4.14 0.68 2.32
CA SER A 133 4.63 1.90 1.69
C SER A 133 4.98 2.99 2.71
N TRP A 134 4.23 3.12 3.80
CA TRP A 134 4.54 4.07 4.86
C TRP A 134 5.83 3.69 5.60
N ILE A 135 6.00 2.40 5.91
CA ILE A 135 7.23 1.86 6.51
C ILE A 135 8.43 2.10 5.58
N PHE A 136 8.25 1.94 4.26
CA PHE A 136 9.28 2.22 3.27
C PHE A 136 9.71 3.69 3.26
N LEU A 137 8.76 4.63 3.33
CA LEU A 137 9.05 6.07 3.41
C LEU A 137 9.82 6.42 4.70
N VAL A 138 9.40 5.85 5.84
CA VAL A 138 10.13 5.98 7.11
C VAL A 138 11.55 5.41 6.97
N GLY A 139 11.70 4.27 6.29
CA GLY A 139 13.01 3.67 6.00
C GLY A 139 13.92 4.60 5.21
N ILE A 140 13.43 5.23 4.14
CA ILE A 140 14.18 6.23 3.36
C ILE A 140 14.59 7.42 4.24
N ALA A 141 13.67 7.95 5.05
CA ALA A 141 13.97 9.05 5.96
C ALA A 141 15.08 8.68 6.96
N CYS A 142 15.03 7.48 7.54
CA CYS A 142 16.08 6.97 8.42
C CYS A 142 17.43 6.83 7.71
N ILE A 143 17.47 6.37 6.45
CA ILE A 143 18.70 6.29 5.66
C ILE A 143 19.29 7.69 5.44
N VAL A 144 18.47 8.67 5.04
CA VAL A 144 18.92 10.05 4.83
C VAL A 144 19.46 10.65 6.12
N ILE A 145 18.76 10.47 7.24
CA ILE A 145 19.22 10.92 8.57
C ILE A 145 20.54 10.23 8.94
N GLY A 146 20.65 8.92 8.70
CA GLY A 146 21.88 8.17 8.95
C GLY A 146 23.07 8.72 8.16
N PHE A 147 22.89 8.96 6.86
CA PHE A 147 23.93 9.58 6.02
C PHE A 147 24.24 11.02 6.44
N ALA A 148 23.25 11.81 6.86
CA ALA A 148 23.48 13.16 7.37
C ALA A 148 24.32 13.13 8.64
N ILE A 149 24.02 12.24 9.59
CA ILE A 149 24.80 12.07 10.82
C ILE A 149 26.24 11.64 10.49
N ILE A 150 26.43 10.66 9.59
CA ILE A 150 27.75 10.22 9.14
C ILE A 150 28.52 11.37 8.47
N GLY A 151 27.86 12.14 7.60
CA GLY A 151 28.48 13.28 6.93
C GLY A 151 28.89 14.39 7.89
N ILE A 152 28.03 14.70 8.88
CA ILE A 152 28.33 15.68 9.93
C ILE A 152 29.49 15.20 10.79
N THR A 153 29.50 13.94 11.24
CA THR A 153 30.59 13.42 12.08
C THR A 153 31.91 13.38 11.32
N LEU A 154 31.93 12.97 10.05
CA LEU A 154 33.11 13.06 9.19
C LEU A 154 33.58 14.49 8.98
N TYR A 155 32.67 15.43 8.73
CA TYR A 155 32.99 16.84 8.58
C TYR A 155 33.63 17.39 9.86
N PHE A 156 33.07 17.12 11.04
CA PHE A 156 33.65 17.51 12.32
C PHE A 156 35.03 16.88 12.55
N LEU A 157 35.24 15.62 12.13
CA LEU A 157 36.52 14.93 12.30
C LEU A 157 37.61 15.51 11.38
N ILE A 158 37.26 15.90 10.15
CA ILE A 158 38.19 16.50 9.18
C ILE A 158 38.44 17.98 9.49
N ALA A 159 37.40 18.74 9.84
CA ALA A 159 37.50 20.18 10.10
C ALA A 159 38.15 20.49 11.47
N ASN A 160 38.00 19.61 12.45
CA ASN A 160 38.52 19.80 13.81
C ASN A 160 39.84 19.02 14.01
N LEU A 161 40.84 19.34 13.19
CA LEU A 161 42.14 18.67 13.08
C LEU A 161 43.07 18.84 14.31
N SER A 162 42.53 19.16 15.50
CA SER A 162 43.28 19.27 16.75
C SER A 162 43.18 17.97 17.57
N ASN A 163 44.33 17.32 17.73
CA ASN A 163 44.55 16.07 18.45
C ASN A 163 44.11 16.11 19.92
N GLU A 164 42.91 15.62 20.22
CA GLU A 164 42.58 15.14 21.57
C GLU A 164 42.11 13.69 21.52
N LEU A 165 42.79 12.85 22.31
CA LEU A 165 42.50 11.42 22.52
C LEU A 165 41.01 11.17 22.82
N GLU A 166 40.33 12.14 23.44
CA GLU A 166 38.90 12.10 23.73
C GLU A 166 38.04 11.94 22.47
N ASN A 167 38.31 12.68 21.40
CA ASN A 167 37.55 12.57 20.15
C ASN A 167 37.69 11.19 19.51
N LYS A 168 38.89 10.57 19.60
CA LYS A 168 39.12 9.21 19.10
C LYS A 168 38.40 8.16 19.94
N ILE A 169 38.38 8.32 21.27
CA ILE A 169 37.67 7.42 22.19
C ILE A 169 36.15 7.52 21.99
N ILE A 170 35.61 8.74 21.83
CA ILE A 170 34.18 8.95 21.55
C ILE A 170 33.79 8.31 20.20
N VAL A 171 34.56 8.55 19.14
CA VAL A 171 34.28 7.96 17.82
C VAL A 171 34.39 6.43 17.87
N ALA A 172 35.41 5.87 18.54
CA ALA A 172 35.58 4.43 18.66
C ALA A 172 34.47 3.76 19.49
N SER A 173 34.07 4.38 20.61
CA SER A 173 32.98 3.87 21.46
C SER A 173 31.62 3.95 20.78
N VAL A 174 31.29 5.09 20.14
CA VAL A 174 30.06 5.24 19.36
C VAL A 174 30.04 4.28 18.16
N GLY A 175 31.17 4.09 17.48
CA GLY A 175 31.31 3.11 16.40
C GLY A 175 31.10 1.66 16.87
N ALA A 176 31.70 1.28 18.00
CA ALA A 176 31.53 -0.05 18.58
C ALA A 176 30.09 -0.32 19.04
N VAL A 177 29.47 0.64 19.76
CA VAL A 177 28.07 0.54 20.19
C VAL A 177 27.13 0.51 18.98
N GLY A 178 27.39 1.36 17.98
CA GLY A 178 26.62 1.39 16.73
C GLY A 178 26.70 0.08 15.97
N ALA A 179 27.87 -0.55 15.87
CA ALA A 179 28.05 -1.83 15.20
C ALA A 179 27.30 -2.97 15.92
N ILE A 180 27.40 -3.05 17.26
CA ILE A 180 26.68 -4.06 18.06
C ILE A 180 25.17 -3.87 17.91
N LEU A 181 24.68 -2.64 18.05
CA LEU A 181 23.26 -2.33 17.96
C LEU A 181 22.71 -2.57 16.55
N SER A 182 23.47 -2.22 15.51
CA SER A 182 23.11 -2.49 14.11
C SER A 182 22.98 -3.98 13.84
N ASN A 183 23.89 -4.81 14.37
CA ASN A 183 23.82 -6.26 14.18
C ASN A 183 22.59 -6.85 14.89
N PHE A 184 22.27 -6.37 16.09
CA PHE A 184 21.08 -6.78 16.82
C PHE A 184 19.78 -6.40 16.08
N ILE A 185 19.69 -5.17 15.57
CA ILE A 185 18.56 -4.71 14.76
C ILE A 185 18.42 -5.55 13.48
N ALA A 186 19.53 -5.89 12.82
CA ALA A 186 19.52 -6.72 11.62
C ALA A 186 18.93 -8.11 11.88
N VAL A 187 19.30 -8.77 12.98
CA VAL A 187 18.74 -10.08 13.36
C VAL A 187 17.24 -10.00 13.64
N ILE A 188 16.78 -8.99 14.38
CA ILE A 188 15.36 -8.76 14.64
C ILE A 188 14.61 -8.52 13.33
N TYR A 189 15.16 -7.68 12.46
CA TYR A 189 14.57 -7.38 11.16
C TYR A 189 14.40 -8.64 10.30
N LEU A 190 15.45 -9.47 10.19
CA LEU A 190 15.39 -10.72 9.43
C LEU A 190 14.33 -11.68 9.99
N LYS A 191 14.25 -11.81 11.32
CA LYS A 191 13.22 -12.66 11.95
C LYS A 191 11.81 -12.14 11.66
N MET A 192 11.58 -10.84 11.86
CA MET A 192 10.29 -10.20 11.59
C MET A 192 9.91 -10.32 10.11
N HIS A 193 10.85 -10.11 9.20
CA HIS A 193 10.65 -10.28 7.77
C HIS A 193 10.24 -11.73 7.42
N SER A 194 10.93 -12.72 7.99
CA SER A 194 10.60 -14.14 7.80
C SER A 194 9.20 -14.48 8.30
N GLU A 195 8.83 -14.02 9.50
CA GLU A 195 7.48 -14.21 10.07
C GLU A 195 6.39 -13.54 9.21
N ALA A 196 6.64 -12.33 8.71
CA ALA A 196 5.73 -11.63 7.81
C ALA A 196 5.54 -12.39 6.47
N VAL A 197 6.63 -12.87 5.86
CA VAL A 197 6.56 -13.68 4.63
C VAL A 197 5.78 -14.98 4.85
N LYS A 198 5.98 -15.63 6.00
CA LYS A 198 5.24 -16.86 6.35
C LYS A 198 3.74 -16.57 6.49
N ALA A 199 3.36 -15.52 7.23
CA ALA A 199 1.96 -15.12 7.40
C ALA A 199 1.30 -14.76 6.06
N LEU A 200 2.01 -14.02 5.20
CA LEU A 200 1.53 -13.68 3.86
C LEU A 200 1.33 -14.92 2.98
N THR A 201 2.23 -15.89 3.06
CA THR A 201 2.13 -17.15 2.30
C THR A 201 0.93 -17.97 2.76
N GLU A 202 0.71 -18.11 4.07
CA GLU A 202 -0.45 -18.80 4.60
C GLU A 202 -1.77 -18.12 4.19
N PHE A 203 -1.80 -16.78 4.25
CA PHE A 203 -2.93 -15.99 3.79
C PHE A 203 -3.19 -16.19 2.29
N HIS A 204 -2.14 -16.14 1.46
CA HIS A 204 -2.26 -16.38 0.02
C HIS A 204 -2.83 -17.78 -0.27
N ASN A 205 -2.38 -18.81 0.43
CA ASN A 205 -2.90 -20.17 0.26
C ASN A 205 -4.37 -20.28 0.67
N ARG A 206 -4.76 -19.70 1.82
CA ARG A 206 -6.17 -19.63 2.23
C ARG A 206 -7.01 -18.87 1.21
N PHE A 207 -6.46 -17.78 0.65
CA PHE A 207 -7.11 -16.99 -0.37
C PHE A 207 -7.38 -17.78 -1.65
N VAL A 208 -6.36 -18.45 -2.20
CA VAL A 208 -6.47 -19.23 -3.43
C VAL A 208 -7.59 -20.27 -3.29
N ASN A 209 -7.66 -20.95 -2.15
CA ASN A 209 -8.72 -21.93 -1.87
C ASN A 209 -10.12 -21.30 -1.84
N THR A 210 -10.30 -20.19 -1.12
CA THR A 210 -11.60 -19.51 -1.03
C THR A 210 -12.00 -18.88 -2.38
N HIS A 211 -11.04 -18.37 -3.16
CA HIS A 211 -11.29 -17.86 -4.50
C HIS A 211 -11.75 -18.97 -5.45
N HIS A 212 -11.07 -20.11 -5.44
CA HIS A 212 -11.48 -21.28 -6.21
C HIS A 212 -12.87 -21.77 -5.79
N PHE A 213 -13.22 -21.72 -4.51
CA PHE A 213 -14.57 -22.06 -4.04
C PHE A 213 -15.64 -21.14 -4.65
N TYR A 214 -15.51 -19.82 -4.52
CA TYR A 214 -16.51 -18.89 -5.07
C TYR A 214 -16.58 -18.96 -6.60
N PHE A 215 -15.45 -19.15 -7.27
CA PHE A 215 -15.40 -19.35 -8.71
C PHE A 215 -16.10 -20.65 -9.12
N SER A 216 -15.88 -21.74 -8.38
CA SER A 216 -16.54 -23.02 -8.63
C SER A 216 -18.05 -22.92 -8.42
N ASN A 217 -18.49 -22.23 -7.35
CA ASN A 217 -19.90 -21.96 -7.11
C ASN A 217 -20.55 -21.16 -8.25
N PHE A 218 -19.82 -20.17 -8.81
CA PHE A 218 -20.26 -19.46 -10.01
C PHE A 218 -20.36 -20.37 -11.23
N LEU A 219 -19.38 -21.23 -11.49
CA LEU A 219 -19.47 -22.19 -12.60
C LEU A 219 -20.63 -23.19 -12.43
N LEU A 220 -20.85 -23.70 -11.22
CA LEU A 220 -21.96 -24.60 -10.89
C LEU A 220 -23.31 -23.93 -11.13
N SER A 221 -23.44 -22.63 -10.82
CA SER A 221 -24.68 -21.88 -11.06
C SER A 221 -25.06 -21.76 -12.54
N LYS A 222 -24.10 -21.93 -13.47
CA LYS A 222 -24.37 -21.95 -14.92
C LYS A 222 -24.84 -23.31 -15.43
N ILE A 223 -24.80 -24.36 -14.61
CA ILE A 223 -25.32 -25.68 -14.97
C ILE A 223 -26.85 -25.61 -14.92
N GLN A 224 -27.47 -25.76 -16.10
CA GLN A 224 -28.94 -25.70 -16.22
C GLN A 224 -29.63 -26.95 -15.67
N ASN A 225 -29.00 -28.12 -15.76
CA ASN A 225 -29.54 -29.35 -15.21
C ASN A 225 -29.35 -29.38 -13.70
N GLU A 226 -30.46 -29.41 -12.96
CA GLU A 226 -30.48 -29.30 -11.51
C GLU A 226 -29.82 -30.49 -10.81
N ASP A 227 -30.12 -31.73 -11.23
CA ASP A 227 -29.54 -32.94 -10.65
C ASP A 227 -28.00 -32.95 -10.81
N LYS A 228 -27.50 -32.62 -12.01
CA LYS A 228 -26.06 -32.53 -12.28
C LYS A 228 -25.38 -31.41 -11.49
N ARG A 229 -26.11 -30.32 -11.22
CA ARG A 229 -25.60 -29.20 -10.43
C ARG A 229 -25.46 -29.59 -8.97
N GLU A 230 -26.45 -30.29 -8.42
CA GLU A 230 -26.43 -30.77 -7.04
C GLU A 230 -25.33 -31.82 -6.82
N ASP A 231 -25.19 -32.78 -7.74
CA ASP A 231 -24.09 -33.77 -7.70
C ASP A 231 -22.72 -33.09 -7.68
N ALA A 232 -22.54 -32.05 -8.50
CA ALA A 232 -21.29 -31.32 -8.59
C ALA A 232 -21.05 -30.38 -7.38
N LEU A 233 -22.10 -29.89 -6.71
CA LEU A 233 -22.01 -29.20 -5.42
C LEU A 233 -21.54 -30.15 -4.31
N VAL A 234 -22.07 -31.38 -4.29
CA VAL A 234 -21.65 -32.42 -3.35
C VAL A 234 -20.17 -32.78 -3.56
N ASP A 235 -19.74 -32.99 -4.81
CA ASP A 235 -18.33 -33.27 -5.14
C ASP A 235 -17.40 -32.10 -4.75
N LEU A 236 -17.84 -30.85 -4.97
CA LEU A 236 -17.12 -29.65 -4.52
C LEU A 236 -16.98 -29.63 -2.98
N ALA A 237 -18.06 -29.89 -2.24
CA ALA A 237 -18.06 -29.90 -0.79
C ALA A 237 -17.15 -31.00 -0.20
N LEU A 238 -17.13 -32.18 -0.84
CA LEU A 238 -16.25 -33.29 -0.46
C LEU A 238 -14.78 -32.94 -0.68
N LYS A 239 -14.44 -32.39 -1.86
CA LYS A 239 -13.06 -31.97 -2.20
C LYS A 239 -12.53 -30.87 -1.29
N ILE A 240 -13.36 -29.89 -0.91
CA ILE A 240 -12.95 -28.78 -0.04
C ILE A 240 -12.69 -29.25 1.40
N ASN A 241 -13.49 -30.19 1.89
CA ASN A 241 -13.31 -30.77 3.22
C ASN A 241 -12.25 -31.88 3.27
N GLY A 242 -11.58 -32.18 2.16
CA GLY A 242 -10.58 -33.26 2.07
C GLY A 242 -11.18 -34.66 2.22
N ILE A 243 -12.49 -34.81 2.01
CA ILE A 243 -13.20 -36.08 2.09
C ILE A 243 -13.22 -36.67 0.66
N SER A 244 -12.57 -37.82 0.46
CA SER A 244 -12.62 -38.50 -0.85
C SER A 244 -14.06 -38.99 -1.11
N PRO A 245 -14.60 -38.85 -2.34
CA PRO A 245 -15.92 -39.35 -2.66
C PRO A 245 -15.97 -40.86 -2.41
N LYS A 246 -16.96 -41.33 -1.63
CA LYS A 246 -17.26 -42.76 -1.59
C LYS A 246 -17.66 -43.18 -3.00
N ALA A 247 -16.93 -44.15 -3.57
CA ALA A 247 -17.31 -44.76 -4.83
C ALA A 247 -18.79 -45.18 -4.78
N PRO A 248 -19.57 -44.95 -5.84
CA PRO A 248 -20.97 -45.37 -5.86
C PRO A 248 -21.02 -46.87 -5.63
N ALA A 249 -21.87 -47.30 -4.70
CA ALA A 249 -22.17 -48.71 -4.50
C ALA A 249 -22.70 -49.26 -5.83
N GLN A 250 -21.84 -49.99 -6.54
CA GLN A 250 -22.28 -50.83 -7.65
C GLN A 250 -23.30 -51.80 -7.08
N GLY A 251 -24.48 -51.81 -7.70
CA GLY A 251 -25.62 -52.60 -7.23
C GLY A 251 -25.26 -54.06 -7.03
N GLU A 252 -25.53 -54.56 -5.83
CA GLU A 252 -25.87 -55.96 -5.64
C GLU A 252 -27.37 -56.09 -5.87
N GLU A 253 -27.76 -56.18 -7.15
CA GLU A 253 -28.94 -56.92 -7.56
C GLU A 253 -28.49 -58.13 -8.39
N ASN A 254 -28.95 -59.31 -7.93
CA ASN A 254 -29.00 -60.60 -8.61
C ASN A 254 -27.71 -61.42 -8.74
N LYS A 255 -27.51 -62.34 -7.79
CA LYS A 255 -27.75 -63.78 -8.02
C LYS A 255 -27.96 -64.55 -6.72
#